data_AF-A0A7Y1SZX5-F1
#
_entry.id   AF-A0A7Y1SZX5-F1
#
_cell.length_a   1.000
_cell.length_b   1.000
_cell.length_c   1.000
_cell.angle_alpha   90.00
_cell.angle_beta   90.00
_cell.angle_gamma   90.00
#
_symmetry.space_group_name_H-M   'P 1'
#
loop_
_entity.id
_entity.type
_entity.pdbx_description
1 polymer ?
#
loop_
_entity_poly.entity_id
_entity_poly.type
_entity_poly.pdbx_seq_one_letter_code
_entity_poly.pdbx_strand_id
1 'polypeptide(L)' 'MIEVLCSSVAETMALGRRLASLLHVGDVILLSGDLGSGKTAFASGIAEGLGVEERVTSPSFVIVRT' A
#
# COMPACT_ATOMS: atom_id res chain seq x y z
N MET A 1 5.38 6.00 -17.88
CA MET A 1 5.07 4.67 -17.32
C MET A 1 6.31 4.23 -16.57
N ILE A 2 6.18 3.86 -15.30
CA ILE A 2 7.31 3.42 -14.46
C ILE A 2 7.05 1.96 -14.12
N GLU A 3 8.07 1.12 -14.29
CA GLU A 3 8.03 -0.28 -13.89
C GLU A 3 9.05 -0.51 -12.79
N VAL A 4 8.63 -1.22 -11.74
CA VAL A 4 9.48 -1.58 -10.60
C VAL A 4 9.21 -3.04 -10.28
N LEU A 5 10.27 -3.84 -10.19
CA LEU A 5 10.20 -5.22 -9.77
C LEU A 5 10.50 -5.30 -8.27
N CYS A 6 9.59 -5.88 -7.50
CA CYS A 6 9.78 -6.21 -6.10
C CYS A 6 9.85 -7.73 -5.97
N SER A 7 10.97 -8.26 -5.47
CA SER A 7 11.19 -9.71 -5.31
C SER A 7 10.78 -10.24 -3.94
N SER A 8 10.31 -9.36 -3.05
CA SER A 8 9.89 -9.71 -1.70
C SER A 8 8.77 -8.80 -1.19
N VAL A 9 8.03 -9.28 -0.17
CA VAL A 9 7.01 -8.47 0.53
C VAL A 9 7.64 -7.23 1.17
N ALA A 10 8.86 -7.36 1.71
CA ALA A 10 9.59 -6.26 2.33
C ALA A 10 9.92 -5.15 1.31
N GLU A 11 10.31 -5.51 0.08
CA GLU A 11 10.52 -4.54 -1.01
C GLU A 11 9.22 -3.85 -1.42
N THR A 12 8.11 -4.59 -1.54
CA THR A 12 6.80 -4.02 -1.84
C THR A 12 6.34 -3.02 -0.77
N MET A 13 6.56 -3.34 0.51
CA MET A 13 6.29 -2.40 1.62
C MET A 13 7.21 -1.19 1.57
N ALA A 14 8.51 -1.39 1.30
CA ALA A 14 9.47 -0.29 1.18
C ALA A 14 9.12 0.66 0.03
N LEU A 15 8.61 0.13 -1.08
CA LEU A 15 8.10 0.94 -2.19
C LEU A 15 6.89 1.78 -1.76
N GLY A 16 5.94 1.17 -1.04
CA GLY A 16 4.79 1.88 -0.47
C GLY A 16 5.21 3.03 0.46
N ARG A 17 6.17 2.78 1.37
CA ARG A 17 6.73 3.81 2.27
C ARG A 17 7.36 4.97 1.51
N ARG A 18 8.08 4.69 0.41
CA ARG A 18 8.67 5.73 -0.43
C ARG A 18 7.62 6.54 -1.18
N LEU A 19 6.54 5.90 -1.63
CA LEU A 19 5.44 6.61 -2.27
C LEU A 19 4.74 7.56 -1.28
N ALA A 20 4.59 7.15 -0.02
CA ALA A 20 3.92 7.94 1.02
C ALA A 20 4.46 9.38 1.15
N SER A 21 5.78 9.59 1.04
CA SER A 21 6.38 10.92 1.15
C SER A 21 6.09 11.84 -0.04
N LEU A 22 5.45 11.32 -1.09
CA LEU A 22 5.06 12.07 -2.28
C LEU A 22 3.55 12.36 -2.31
N LEU A 23 2.78 11.79 -1.38
CA LEU A 23 1.32 11.93 -1.35
C LEU A 23 0.90 13.22 -0.66
N HIS A 24 -0.22 13.76 -1.12
CA HIS A 24 -0.86 14.94 -0.58
C HIS A 24 -2.30 14.65 -0.19
N VAL A 25 -2.89 15.55 0.62
CA VAL A 25 -4.29 15.48 0.99
C VAL A 25 -5.17 15.52 -0.26
N GLY A 26 -6.06 14.53 -0.39
CA GLY A 26 -6.98 14.40 -1.53
C GLY A 26 -6.52 13.40 -2.60
N ASP A 27 -5.29 12.89 -2.53
CA ASP A 27 -4.82 11.87 -3.47
C ASP A 27 -5.61 10.56 -3.31
N VAL A 28 -5.94 9.93 -4.45
CA VAL A 28 -6.62 8.63 -4.50
C VAL A 28 -5.73 7.63 -5.25
N ILE A 29 -5.36 6.55 -4.57
CA ILE A 29 -4.53 5.49 -5.14
C ILE A 29 -5.41 4.26 -5.40
N LEU A 30 -5.48 3.84 -6.66
CA LEU A 30 -6.13 2.60 -7.06
C LEU A 30 -5.10 1.47 -7.15
N LEU A 31 -5.29 0.42 -6.36
CA LEU A 31 -4.47 -0.80 -6.43
C LEU A 31 -5.23 -1.90 -7.17
N SER A 32 -4.67 -2.39 -8.28
CA SER A 32 -5.25 -3.45 -9.09
C SER A 32 -4.33 -4.68 -9.16
N GLY A 33 -4.92 -5.85 -9.35
CA GLY A 33 -4.23 -7.14 -9.46
C GLY A 33 -4.97 -8.27 -8.76
N ASP A 34 -4.52 -9.49 -8.97
CA ASP A 34 -5.19 -10.70 -8.48
C ASP A 34 -5.08 -10.93 -6.97
N LEU A 35 -5.83 -11.90 -6.44
CA LEU A 35 -5.69 -12.30 -5.03
C LEU A 35 -4.24 -12.72 -4.74
N GLY A 36 -3.68 -12.21 -3.64
CA GLY A 36 -2.29 -12.50 -3.28
C GLY A 36 -1.23 -11.69 -4.03
N SER A 37 -1.61 -10.77 -4.94
CA SER A 37 -0.67 -9.95 -5.72
C SER A 37 0.15 -8.92 -4.92
N GLY A 38 0.00 -8.86 -3.59
CA GLY A 38 0.75 -7.93 -2.74
C GLY A 38 0.10 -6.55 -2.51
N LYS A 39 -1.13 -6.30 -3.00
CA LYS A 39 -1.86 -5.03 -2.79
C LYS A 39 -1.90 -4.58 -1.33
N THR A 40 -2.26 -5.49 -0.41
CA THR A 40 -2.34 -5.18 1.02
C THR A 40 -0.96 -4.85 1.59
N ALA A 41 0.10 -5.56 1.20
CA ALA A 41 1.46 -5.25 1.65
C ALA A 41 1.90 -3.85 1.18
N PHE A 42 1.58 -3.50 -0.07
CA PHE A 42 1.85 -2.17 -0.60
C PHE A 42 1.09 -1.07 0.18
N ALA A 43 -0.21 -1.26 0.41
CA ALA A 43 -1.03 -0.34 1.20
C ALA A 43 -0.53 -0.21 2.65
N SER A 44 -0.11 -1.30 3.28
CA SER A 44 0.53 -1.27 4.60
C SER A 44 1.81 -0.44 4.61
N GLY A 45 2.64 -0.57 3.57
CA GLY A 45 3.84 0.25 3.41
C GLY A 45 3.51 1.74 3.28
N ILE A 46 2.47 2.10 2.52
CA ILE A 46 2.02 3.50 2.43
C ILE A 46 1.59 4.01 3.80
N ALA A 47 0.74 3.26 4.51
CA ALA A 47 0.25 3.66 5.82
C ALA A 47 1.38 3.87 6.84
N GLU A 48 2.35 2.95 6.88
CA GLU A 48 3.54 3.10 7.72
C GLU A 48 4.35 4.36 7.36
N GLY A 49 4.51 4.65 6.06
CA GLY A 49 5.18 5.85 5.58
C GLY A 49 4.43 7.16 5.89
N LEU A 50 3.11 7.08 6.12
CA LEU A 50 2.28 8.19 6.59
C LEU A 50 2.20 8.29 8.13
N GLY A 51 2.88 7.40 8.86
CA GLY A 51 2.91 7.40 10.32
C GLY A 51 1.74 6.68 10.99
N VAL A 52 1.01 5.82 10.28
CA VAL A 52 -0.04 4.97 10.87
C VAL A 52 0.62 3.85 11.67
N GLU A 53 0.33 3.79 12.97
CA GLU A 53 0.89 2.79 13.89
C GLU A 53 0.06 1.50 13.91
N GLU A 54 -1.22 1.58 13.55
CA GLU A 54 -2.13 0.46 13.53
C GLU A 54 -1.86 -0.51 12.37
N ARG A 55 -2.16 -1.78 12.62
CA ARG A 55 -2.04 -2.81 11.60
C ARG A 55 -3.09 -2.62 10.50
N VAL A 56 -2.65 -2.27 9.30
CA VAL A 56 -3.48 -2.31 8.09
C VAL A 56 -3.84 -3.76 7.77
N THR A 57 -5.14 -4.00 7.59
CA THR A 57 -5.69 -5.32 7.22
C THR A 57 -6.55 -5.18 5.97
N SER A 58 -6.69 -6.26 5.20
CA SER A 58 -7.52 -6.26 4.00
C SER A 58 -9.00 -6.09 4.38
N PRO A 59 -9.72 -5.08 3.84
CA PRO A 59 -11.13 -4.91 4.10
C PRO A 59 -12.00 -5.82 3.20
N SER A 60 -11.55 -7.04 2.89
CA SER A 60 -12.16 -7.90 1.85
C SER A 60 -13.68 -8.10 2.01
N PHE A 61 -14.18 -8.12 3.25
CA PHE A 61 -15.60 -8.29 3.55
C PHE A 61 -16.28 -7.03 4.07
N VAL A 62 -15.51 -6.10 4.64
CA VAL A 62 -16.03 -4.85 5.22
C VAL A 62 -16.05 -3.69 4.23
N ILE A 63 -15.45 -3.88 3.05
CA ILE A 63 -15.34 -2.96 1.90
C ILE A 63 -14.49 -1.72 2.22
N VAL A 64 -14.70 -1.09 3.38
CA VAL A 64 -13.97 0.09 3.86
C VAL A 64 -13.62 -0.10 5.34
N ARG A 65 -12.43 0.39 5.72
CA ARG A 65 -12.06 0.62 7.12
C ARG A 65 -11.73 2.11 7.27
N THR A 66 -12.28 2.71 8.31
CA THR A 66 -12.09 4.12 8.70
C THR A 66 -11.29 4.20 9.98
#